data_AF-A0A4S0N644-F1
#
_entry.id   AF-A0A4S0N644-F1
#
_cell.length_a   1.000
_cell.length_b   1.000
_cell.length_c   1.000
_cell.angle_alpha   90.00
_cell.angle_beta   90.00
_cell.angle_gamma   90.00
#
_symmetry.space_group_name_H-M   'P 1'
#
loop_
_entity.id
_entity.type
_entity.pdbx_description
1 polymer ?
#
loop_
_entity_poly.entity_id
_entity_poly.type
_entity_poly.pdbx_seq_one_letter_code
_entity_poly.pdbx_strand_id
1 'polypeptide(L)' 'MPWRECSVMEEGLRFVARLLEGEGMSEVCRAFGISRKTGYKIFNRYQDEGLEALCDRSRR' A
#
# COMPACT_ATOMS: atom_id res chain seq x y z
N MET A 1 20.19 -17.57 -0.32
CA MET A 1 18.76 -17.86 -0.09
C MET A 1 17.95 -17.03 -1.05
N PRO A 2 17.00 -17.62 -1.80
CA PRO A 2 16.33 -16.96 -2.90
C PRO A 2 15.48 -15.83 -2.35
N TRP A 3 15.62 -14.67 -2.96
CA TRP A 3 15.04 -13.42 -2.49
C TRP A 3 13.51 -13.48 -2.54
N ARG A 4 12.92 -12.81 -1.55
CA ARG A 4 11.52 -12.86 -1.13
C ARG A 4 10.57 -12.54 -2.27
N GLU A 5 9.56 -13.39 -2.44
CA GLU A 5 8.29 -13.00 -3.04
C GLU A 5 7.75 -11.81 -2.23
N CYS A 6 7.82 -10.60 -2.78
CA CYS A 6 7.12 -9.46 -2.21
C CYS A 6 5.63 -9.74 -2.34
N SER A 7 4.99 -10.14 -1.25
CA SER A 7 3.53 -10.26 -1.25
C SER A 7 2.93 -8.86 -1.44
N VAL A 8 1.77 -8.77 -2.11
CA VAL A 8 1.04 -7.50 -2.33
C VAL A 8 0.84 -6.73 -1.02
N MET A 9 0.76 -7.46 0.09
CA MET A 9 0.73 -6.92 1.45
C MET A 9 2.00 -6.16 1.86
N GLU A 10 3.19 -6.70 1.58
CA GLU A 10 4.45 -6.04 1.92
C GLU A 10 4.59 -4.72 1.13
N GLU A 11 4.18 -4.69 -0.14
CA GLU A 11 4.15 -3.45 -0.92
C GLU A 11 3.11 -2.45 -0.39
N GLY A 12 1.90 -2.92 -0.06
CA GLY A 12 0.87 -2.08 0.55
C GLY A 12 1.31 -1.47 1.88
N LEU A 13 2.01 -2.25 2.72
CA LEU A 13 2.53 -1.78 3.99
C LEU A 13 3.62 -0.71 3.79
N ARG A 14 4.56 -0.95 2.88
CA ARG A 14 5.60 0.04 2.52
C ARG A 14 5.00 1.33 1.97
N PHE A 15 3.93 1.22 1.18
CA PHE A 15 3.22 2.38 0.64
C PHE A 15 2.60 3.22 1.75
N VAL A 16 1.87 2.58 2.68
CA VAL A 16 1.21 3.28 3.80
C VAL A 16 2.24 3.87 4.76
N ALA A 17 3.32 3.15 5.08
CA ALA A 17 4.35 3.63 5.99
C ALA A 17 4.95 4.97 5.55
N ARG A 18 5.29 5.11 4.26
CA ARG A 18 5.83 6.36 3.71
C ARG A 18 4.84 7.54 3.79
N LEU A 19 3.54 7.28 3.60
CA LEU A 19 2.52 8.30 3.79
C LEU A 19 2.39 8.72 5.27
N LEU A 20 2.53 7.77 6.20
CA LEU A 20 2.51 8.06 7.65
C LEU A 20 3.77 8.80 8.12
N GLU A 21 4.90 8.60 7.45
CA GLU A 21 6.14 9.36 7.64
C GLU A 21 6.04 10.81 7.11
N GLY A 22 4.92 11.15 6.44
CA GLY A 22 4.62 12.50 5.97
C GLY A 22 4.99 12.75 4.52
N GLU A 23 5.38 11.73 3.75
CA GLU A 23 5.62 11.88 2.32
C GLU A 23 4.33 12.21 1.55
N GLY A 24 4.47 12.99 0.48
CA GLY A 24 3.33 13.41 -0.34
C GLY A 24 2.75 12.28 -1.17
N MET A 25 1.42 12.16 -1.22
CA MET A 25 0.69 11.16 -2.02
C MET A 25 1.18 11.04 -3.47
N SER A 26 1.51 12.18 -4.11
CA SER A 26 1.97 12.18 -5.51
C SER A 26 3.36 11.53 -5.67
N GLU A 27 4.26 11.72 -4.71
CA GLU A 27 5.63 11.19 -4.76
C GLU A 27 5.64 9.70 -4.44
N VAL A 28 4.91 9.31 -3.39
CA VAL A 28 4.75 7.89 -3.03
C VAL A 28 4.08 7.13 -4.17
N CYS A 29 2.98 7.62 -4.77
CA CYS A 29 2.35 6.94 -5.91
C CYS A 29 3.30 6.73 -7.10
N ARG A 30 4.14 7.72 -7.42
CA ARG A 30 5.16 7.59 -8.47
C ARG A 30 6.20 6.54 -8.13
N ALA A 31 6.67 6.50 -6.89
CA ALA A 31 7.66 5.53 -6.42
C ALA A 31 7.16 4.08 -6.47
N PHE A 32 5.85 3.87 -6.31
CA PHE A 32 5.22 2.55 -6.38
C PHE A 32 4.59 2.25 -7.75
N GLY A 33 4.73 3.14 -8.75
CA GLY A 33 4.20 2.92 -10.08
C GLY A 33 2.66 2.84 -10.16
N ILE A 34 1.95 3.41 -9.18
CA ILE A 34 0.48 3.39 -9.12
C ILE A 34 -0.12 4.75 -9.41
N SER A 35 -1.39 4.76 -9.84
CA SER A 35 -2.14 6.00 -9.97
C SER A 35 -2.47 6.60 -8.59
N ARG A 36 -2.59 7.93 -8.51
CA ARG A 36 -3.08 8.61 -7.28
C ARG A 36 -4.44 8.09 -6.83
N LYS A 37 -5.34 7.78 -7.76
CA LYS A 37 -6.66 7.18 -7.45
C LYS A 37 -6.51 5.85 -6.71
N THR A 38 -5.58 5.01 -7.15
CA THR A 38 -5.25 3.75 -6.48
C THR A 38 -4.64 4.01 -5.10
N GLY A 39 -3.70 4.96 -5.00
CA GLY A 39 -3.07 5.34 -3.74
C GLY A 39 -4.08 5.80 -2.69
N TYR A 40 -5.00 6.70 -3.04
CA TYR A 40 -6.08 7.11 -2.13
C TYR A 40 -6.98 5.95 -1.71
N LYS A 41 -7.31 5.02 -2.62
CA LYS A 41 -8.12 3.85 -2.28
C LYS A 41 -7.41 2.94 -1.27
N ILE A 42 -6.10 2.74 -1.42
CA ILE A 42 -5.29 1.94 -0.48
C ILE A 42 -5.23 2.65 0.88
N PHE A 43 -4.92 3.94 0.88
CA PHE A 43 -4.76 4.70 2.11
C PHE A 43 -6.07 4.84 2.89
N ASN A 44 -7.19 5.15 2.23
CA ASN A 44 -8.50 5.25 2.88
C ASN A 44 -8.91 3.91 3.50
N ARG A 45 -8.70 2.79 2.79
CA ARG A 45 -8.96 1.45 3.35
C ARG A 45 -8.13 1.19 4.59
N TYR A 46 -6.85 1.56 4.56
CA TYR A 46 -5.99 1.47 5.75
C TYR A 46 -6.50 2.34 6.90
N GLN A 47 -7.00 3.54 6.63
CA GLN A 47 -7.58 4.41 7.66
C GLN A 47 -8.86 3.81 8.27
N ASP A 48 -9.68 3.14 7.46
CA ASP A 48 -10.96 2.57 7.89
C ASP A 48 -10.81 1.22 8.62
N GLU A 49 -9.94 0.34 8.12
CA GLU A 49 -9.86 -1.07 8.54
C GLU A 49 -8.46 -1.47 9.06
N GLY A 50 -7.49 -0.55 9.07
CA GLY A 50 -6.13 -0.79 9.54
C GLY A 50 -5.34 -1.74 8.64
N LEU A 51 -4.48 -2.56 9.25
CA LEU A 51 -3.61 -3.50 8.54
C LEU A 51 -4.40 -4.58 7.79
N GLU A 52 -5.60 -4.93 8.25
CA GLU A 52 -6.45 -5.94 7.60
C GLU A 52 -6.91 -5.50 6.20
N ALA A 53 -6.96 -4.18 5.93
CA ALA A 53 -7.31 -3.63 4.63
C ALA A 53 -6.27 -3.92 3.53
N LEU A 54 -5.04 -4.24 3.94
CA LEU A 54 -3.94 -4.61 3.06
C LEU A 54 -3.93 -6.12 2.77
N CYS A 55 -4.67 -6.92 3.53
CA CYS A 55 -4.83 -8.35 3.29
C CYS A 55 -5.59 -8.60 1.99
N ASP A 56 -5.08 -9.52 1.18
CA ASP A 56 -5.73 -9.91 -0.06
C ASP A 56 -7.10 -10.54 0.28
N ARG A 57 -8.18 -9.82 -0.01
CA ARG A 57 -9.56 -10.33 0.13
C ARG A 57 -9.98 -11.19 -1.07
N SER A 58 -9.14 -11.35 -2.09
CA SER A 58 -9.45 -12.16 -3.25
C SER A 58 -9.02 -13.60 -3.01
N ARG A 59 -9.94 -14.38 -2.42
CA ARG A 59 -10.24 -15.77 -2.78
C ARG A 59 -11.49 -16.25 -2.07
N ARG A 60 -12.64 -15.79 -2.56
CA ARG A 60 -13.91 -16.53 -2.59
C ARG A 60 -14.60 -16.28 -3.92
#